data_AF-A0A521U915-F1
#
_entry.id   AF-A0A521U915-F1
#
_cell.length_a   1.000
_cell.length_b   1.000
_cell.length_c   1.000
_cell.angle_alpha   90.00
_cell.angle_beta   90.00
_cell.angle_gamma   90.00
#
_symmetry.space_group_name_H-M   'P 1'
#
loop_
_entity.id
_entity.type
_entity.pdbx_description
1 polymer ?
#
loop_
_entity_poly.entity_id
_entity_poly.type
_entity_poly.pdbx_seq_one_letter_code
_entity_poly.pdbx_strand_id
1 'polypeptide(L)'
;MPTIANPLVCCAKEPDISILSDELLAEVRGLPRRNLAVELLQKLLNDEIKLRSRRNVVQSRSFAEMLERTLRSYKNRAIETAQIIEELIELAKEMREASQRGEELGLTEDEVAFYDAPETNDSAVQVLGEDTLKTIARELMETIRKNVTIDWTVRESVRAHLRVLVKRILRKYGYPPDKQERAMQTALEQAELLCQDWVA
;
A
#
# COMPACT_ATOMS: atom_id res chain seq x y z
N MET A 1 30.19 -24.80 21.52
CA MET A 1 28.79 -24.79 21.07
C MET A 1 28.12 -23.56 21.65
N PRO A 2 27.66 -22.61 20.83
CA PRO A 2 27.11 -21.35 21.32
C PRO A 2 25.65 -21.55 21.77
N THR A 3 25.35 -21.07 22.97
CA THR A 3 23.97 -20.91 23.46
C THR A 3 23.47 -19.56 22.97
N ILE A 4 22.30 -19.60 22.34
CA ILE A 4 21.58 -18.47 21.75
C ILE A 4 21.24 -17.45 22.85
N ALA A 5 21.75 -16.23 22.73
CA ALA A 5 21.26 -15.08 23.45
C ALA A 5 20.67 -14.10 22.42
N ASN A 6 19.35 -14.08 22.36
CA ASN A 6 18.50 -13.13 21.66
C ASN A 6 18.74 -11.71 22.22
N PRO A 7 19.01 -10.70 21.38
CA PRO A 7 18.86 -9.32 21.79
C PRO A 7 17.83 -8.60 20.91
N LEU A 8 16.70 -8.27 21.55
CA LEU A 8 15.97 -7.03 21.34
C LEU A 8 15.27 -6.86 19.98
N VAL A 9 14.21 -7.65 19.78
CA VAL A 9 13.02 -7.14 19.08
C VAL A 9 12.12 -6.51 20.14
N CYS A 10 12.36 -5.23 20.41
CA CYS A 10 11.45 -4.38 21.19
C CYS A 10 11.02 -3.21 20.32
N CYS A 11 9.84 -3.34 19.73
CA CYS A 11 8.78 -2.33 19.74
C CYS A 11 7.54 -2.93 19.08
N ALA A 12 6.80 -3.73 19.85
CA ALA A 12 5.41 -4.00 19.53
C ALA A 12 4.64 -2.68 19.61
N LYS A 13 4.39 -2.09 18.44
CA LYS A 13 3.33 -1.11 18.20
C LYS A 13 2.82 -1.40 16.80
N GLU A 14 1.94 -2.37 16.69
CA GLU A 14 0.99 -2.46 15.58
C GLU A 14 -0.40 -2.20 16.16
N PRO A 15 -0.83 -0.92 16.26
CA PRO A 15 -2.21 -0.60 16.58
C PRO A 15 -3.13 -0.69 15.36
N ASP A 16 -2.59 -0.78 14.14
CA ASP A 16 -3.36 -0.48 12.92
C ASP A 16 -4.28 -1.64 12.50
N ILE A 17 -3.85 -2.90 12.66
CA ILE A 17 -4.68 -4.09 12.32
C ILE A 17 -5.85 -4.27 13.31
N SER A 18 -5.75 -3.71 14.52
CA SER A 18 -6.78 -3.84 15.55
C SER A 18 -8.06 -3.07 15.23
N ILE A 19 -8.00 -2.04 14.38
CA ILE A 19 -9.13 -1.14 14.12
C ILE A 19 -10.16 -1.77 13.15
N LEU A 20 -9.75 -2.76 12.37
CA LEU A 20 -10.64 -3.48 11.45
C LEU A 20 -10.77 -4.96 11.85
N SER A 21 -10.82 -5.31 13.14
CA SER A 21 -10.90 -6.71 13.60
C SER A 21 -12.20 -7.40 13.19
N ASP A 22 -12.18 -8.73 13.04
CA ASP A 22 -13.39 -9.51 12.69
C ASP A 22 -14.50 -9.36 13.73
N GLU A 23 -14.12 -9.21 15.00
CA GLU A 23 -15.04 -8.93 16.10
C GLU A 23 -15.77 -7.60 15.89
N LEU A 24 -15.02 -6.51 15.63
CA LEU A 24 -15.61 -5.19 15.39
C LEU A 24 -16.49 -5.19 14.12
N LEU A 25 -16.05 -5.82 13.04
CA LEU A 25 -16.82 -5.92 11.80
C LEU A 25 -18.13 -6.71 12.02
N ALA A 26 -18.11 -7.76 12.84
CA ALA A 26 -19.30 -8.53 13.22
C ALA A 26 -20.26 -7.70 14.09
N GLU A 27 -19.74 -6.93 15.04
CA GLU A 27 -20.54 -6.00 15.85
C GLU A 27 -21.24 -4.94 14.99
N VAL A 28 -20.48 -4.31 14.08
CA VAL A 28 -21.01 -3.27 13.18
C VAL A 28 -22.05 -3.85 12.22
N ARG A 29 -21.87 -5.09 11.74
CA ARG A 29 -22.88 -5.82 10.94
C ARG A 29 -24.18 -6.06 11.71
N GLY A 30 -24.09 -6.30 13.02
CA GLY A 30 -25.22 -6.55 13.92
C GLY A 30 -26.01 -5.31 14.35
N LEU A 31 -25.57 -4.11 13.99
CA LEU A 31 -26.22 -2.87 14.43
C LEU A 31 -27.66 -2.76 13.92
N PRO A 32 -28.62 -2.37 14.80
CA PRO A 32 -30.04 -2.27 14.42
C PRO A 32 -30.29 -1.15 13.40
N ARG A 33 -29.45 -0.09 13.43
CA ARG A 33 -29.51 1.03 12.49
C ARG A 33 -28.48 0.84 11.38
N ARG A 34 -28.91 0.29 10.25
CA ARG A 34 -28.04 0.00 9.10
C ARG A 34 -27.32 1.22 8.53
N ASN A 35 -27.98 2.38 8.49
CA ASN A 35 -27.34 3.62 8.02
C ASN A 35 -26.19 4.06 8.94
N LEU A 36 -26.35 3.85 10.25
CA LEU A 36 -25.27 4.12 11.22
C LEU A 36 -24.10 3.16 11.00
N ALA A 37 -24.37 1.88 10.69
CA ALA A 37 -23.32 0.92 10.35
C ALA A 37 -22.51 1.36 9.13
N VAL A 38 -23.18 1.83 8.06
CA VAL A 38 -22.52 2.37 6.86
C VAL A 38 -21.65 3.58 7.20
N GLU A 39 -22.17 4.54 7.97
CA GLU A 39 -21.41 5.74 8.36
C GLU A 39 -20.18 5.40 9.21
N LEU A 40 -20.31 4.44 10.13
CA LEU A 40 -19.20 3.98 10.96
C LEU A 40 -18.14 3.26 10.13
N LEU A 41 -18.52 2.30 9.28
CA LEU A 41 -17.57 1.60 8.39
C LEU A 41 -16.89 2.58 7.45
N GLN A 42 -17.64 3.51 6.86
CA GLN A 42 -17.08 4.56 6.01
C GLN A 42 -15.99 5.35 6.75
N LYS A 43 -16.26 5.76 8.00
CA LYS A 43 -15.30 6.53 8.78
C LYS A 43 -14.05 5.70 9.10
N LEU A 44 -14.22 4.47 9.60
CA LEU A 44 -13.12 3.57 9.94
C LEU A 44 -12.22 3.30 8.74
N LEU A 45 -12.81 2.94 7.60
CA LEU A 45 -12.08 2.67 6.36
C LEU A 45 -11.35 3.91 5.84
N ASN A 46 -11.98 5.09 5.87
CA ASN A 46 -11.31 6.33 5.46
C ASN A 46 -10.14 6.70 6.37
N ASP A 47 -10.27 6.50 7.67
CA ASP A 47 -9.19 6.82 8.62
C ASP A 47 -8.02 5.84 8.45
N GLU A 48 -8.30 4.54 8.25
CA GLU A 48 -7.28 3.54 7.93
C GLU A 48 -6.57 3.83 6.60
N ILE A 49 -7.31 4.17 5.54
CA ILE A 49 -6.74 4.56 4.24
C ILE A 49 -5.82 5.78 4.40
N LYS A 50 -6.19 6.77 5.22
CA LYS A 50 -5.34 7.93 5.48
C LYS A 50 -4.07 7.56 6.22
N LEU A 51 -4.14 6.66 7.21
CA LEU A 51 -2.97 6.17 7.92
C LEU A 51 -2.01 5.49 6.94
N ARG A 52 -2.53 4.56 6.13
CA ARG A 52 -1.75 3.83 5.10
C ARG A 52 -1.21 4.73 4.00
N SER A 53 -1.92 5.79 3.64
CA SER A 53 -1.50 6.71 2.57
C SER A 53 -0.17 7.41 2.86
N ARG A 54 0.28 7.41 4.11
CA ARG A 54 1.60 7.92 4.52
C ARG A 54 2.74 6.97 4.19
N ARG A 55 2.45 5.69 3.94
CA ARG A 55 3.45 4.66 3.68
C ARG A 55 3.28 3.94 2.36
N ASN A 56 2.09 3.87 1.76
CA ASN A 56 1.88 3.23 0.46
C ASN A 56 0.81 3.99 -0.34
N VAL A 57 1.25 4.86 -1.27
CA VAL A 57 0.31 5.65 -2.11
C VAL A 57 -0.50 4.76 -3.04
N VAL A 58 0.10 3.68 -3.56
CA VAL A 58 -0.48 2.84 -4.60
C VAL A 58 -1.71 2.11 -4.06
N GLN A 59 -1.51 1.39 -2.97
CA GLN A 59 -2.53 0.58 -2.34
C GLN A 59 -3.64 1.46 -1.74
N SER A 60 -3.25 2.57 -1.10
CA SER A 60 -4.21 3.52 -0.52
C SER A 60 -5.11 4.16 -1.56
N ARG A 61 -4.61 4.45 -2.77
CA ARG A 61 -5.44 4.95 -3.88
C ARG A 61 -6.45 3.91 -4.35
N SER A 62 -6.01 2.66 -4.52
CA SER A 62 -6.90 1.56 -4.92
C SER A 62 -8.06 1.41 -3.93
N PHE A 63 -7.75 1.35 -2.62
CA PHE A 63 -8.78 1.25 -1.59
C PHE A 63 -9.69 2.48 -1.51
N ALA A 64 -9.14 3.68 -1.70
CA ALA A 64 -9.95 4.91 -1.76
C ALA A 64 -10.94 4.88 -2.92
N GLU A 65 -10.50 4.40 -4.10
CA GLU A 65 -11.35 4.28 -5.28
C GLU A 65 -12.46 3.24 -5.08
N MET A 66 -12.12 2.08 -4.50
CA MET A 66 -13.09 1.03 -4.14
C MET A 66 -14.13 1.55 -3.15
N LEU A 67 -13.69 2.22 -2.08
CA LEU A 67 -14.58 2.84 -1.09
C LEU A 67 -15.51 3.86 -1.73
N GLU A 68 -14.98 4.76 -2.56
CA GLU A 68 -15.78 5.78 -3.24
C GLU A 68 -16.80 5.13 -4.20
N ARG A 69 -16.41 4.07 -4.91
CA ARG A 69 -17.31 3.32 -5.80
C ARG A 69 -18.47 2.68 -5.03
N THR A 70 -18.20 1.98 -3.94
CA THR A 70 -19.23 1.37 -3.09
C THR A 70 -20.18 2.43 -2.52
N LEU A 71 -19.66 3.56 -2.06
CA LEU A 71 -20.47 4.66 -1.52
C LEU A 71 -21.29 5.40 -2.60
N ARG A 72 -20.80 5.49 -3.84
CA ARG A 72 -21.58 6.05 -4.96
C ARG A 72 -22.79 5.17 -5.27
N SER A 73 -22.60 3.84 -5.29
CA SER A 73 -23.71 2.89 -5.49
C SER A 73 -24.78 3.02 -4.41
N TYR A 74 -24.39 3.29 -3.15
CA TYR A 74 -25.31 3.59 -2.05
C TYR A 74 -26.11 4.87 -2.27
N LYS A 75 -25.44 5.97 -2.58
CA LYS A 75 -26.10 7.28 -2.76
C LYS A 75 -27.11 7.27 -3.91
N ASN A 76 -26.84 6.49 -4.95
CA ASN A 76 -27.71 6.35 -6.11
C ASN A 76 -28.90 5.39 -5.88
N ARG A 77 -29.05 4.82 -4.66
CA ARG A 77 -30.02 3.76 -4.32
C ARG A 77 -30.00 2.58 -5.29
N ALA A 78 -28.86 2.36 -5.95
CA ALA A 78 -28.71 1.28 -6.91
C ALA A 78 -28.64 -0.09 -6.22
N ILE A 79 -28.39 -0.11 -4.90
CA ILE A 79 -28.10 -1.27 -4.08
C ILE A 79 -28.75 -1.11 -2.69
N GLU A 80 -29.15 -2.23 -2.07
CA GLU A 80 -29.69 -2.28 -0.71
C GLU A 80 -28.63 -1.96 0.36
N THR A 81 -29.01 -1.25 1.43
CA THR A 81 -28.07 -0.89 2.52
C THR A 81 -27.34 -2.09 3.13
N ALA A 82 -27.99 -3.26 3.20
CA ALA A 82 -27.36 -4.49 3.68
C ALA A 82 -26.18 -4.92 2.79
N GLN A 83 -26.35 -4.87 1.47
CA GLN A 83 -25.29 -5.22 0.52
C GLN A 83 -24.10 -4.26 0.58
N ILE A 84 -24.33 -2.97 0.83
CA ILE A 84 -23.22 -2.00 1.01
C ILE A 84 -22.41 -2.30 2.27
N ILE A 85 -23.07 -2.69 3.36
CA ILE A 85 -22.38 -3.11 4.58
C ILE A 85 -21.47 -4.30 4.28
N GLU A 86 -21.95 -5.27 3.51
CA GLU A 86 -21.15 -6.42 3.08
C GLU A 86 -19.95 -6.00 2.20
N GLU A 87 -20.15 -5.12 1.22
CA GLU A 87 -19.06 -4.60 0.37
C GLU A 87 -18.01 -3.83 1.18
N LEU A 88 -18.43 -3.04 2.16
CA LEU A 88 -17.50 -2.31 3.05
C LEU A 88 -16.76 -3.25 4.00
N ILE A 89 -17.41 -4.30 4.51
CA ILE A 89 -16.75 -5.35 5.31
C ILE A 89 -15.72 -6.10 4.46
N GLU A 90 -16.05 -6.41 3.21
CA GLU A 90 -15.12 -7.10 2.32
C GLU A 90 -13.90 -6.24 2.00
N LEU A 91 -14.12 -4.95 1.71
CA LEU A 91 -13.02 -3.99 1.57
C LEU A 91 -12.13 -3.95 2.83
N ALA A 92 -12.72 -3.98 4.03
CA ALA A 92 -11.96 -4.02 5.27
C ALA A 92 -11.05 -5.26 5.38
N LYS A 93 -11.53 -6.43 4.92
CA LYS A 93 -10.74 -7.66 4.89
C LYS A 93 -9.64 -7.61 3.84
N GLU A 94 -9.93 -7.14 2.64
CA GLU A 94 -8.93 -6.96 1.58
C GLU A 94 -7.76 -6.07 2.04
N MET A 95 -8.07 -5.00 2.78
CA MET A 95 -7.05 -4.15 3.40
C MET A 95 -6.21 -4.93 4.42
N ARG A 96 -6.83 -5.78 5.24
CA ARG A 96 -6.10 -6.58 6.24
C ARG A 96 -5.20 -7.62 5.59
N GLU A 97 -5.72 -8.34 4.61
CA GLU A 97 -4.95 -9.34 3.83
C GLU A 97 -3.78 -8.69 3.12
N ALA A 98 -3.97 -7.50 2.55
CA ALA A 98 -2.90 -6.75 1.90
C ALA A 98 -1.75 -6.40 2.86
N SER A 99 -2.05 -6.14 4.14
CA SER A 99 -1.01 -5.96 5.17
C SER A 99 -0.27 -7.26 5.46
N GLN A 100 -1.01 -8.36 5.66
CA GLN A 100 -0.42 -9.68 5.95
C GLN A 100 0.45 -10.20 4.80
N ARG A 101 0.04 -9.98 3.54
CA ARG A 101 0.85 -10.34 2.38
C ARG A 101 2.22 -9.68 2.41
N GLY A 102 2.32 -8.43 2.87
CA GLY A 102 3.61 -7.75 3.01
C GLY A 102 4.58 -8.52 3.93
N GLU A 103 4.05 -9.00 5.05
CA GLU A 103 4.79 -9.81 6.03
C GLU A 103 5.19 -11.17 5.43
N GLU A 104 4.28 -11.86 4.75
CA GLU A 104 4.52 -13.16 4.11
C GLU A 104 5.58 -13.08 3.00
N LEU A 105 5.59 -11.97 2.25
CA LEU A 105 6.58 -11.70 1.20
C LEU A 105 7.97 -11.37 1.79
N GLY A 106 8.09 -11.18 3.09
CA GLY A 106 9.33 -10.80 3.77
C GLY A 106 9.84 -9.43 3.29
N LEU A 107 8.92 -8.53 2.97
CA LEU A 107 9.19 -7.17 2.55
C LEU A 107 8.83 -6.22 3.69
N THR A 108 9.60 -5.15 3.84
CA THR A 108 9.21 -4.03 4.71
C THR A 108 8.02 -3.29 4.10
N GLU A 109 7.23 -2.57 4.89
CA GLU A 109 6.09 -1.78 4.37
C GLU A 109 6.51 -0.81 3.24
N ASP A 110 7.68 -0.19 3.37
CA ASP A 110 8.25 0.69 2.34
C ASP A 110 8.52 -0.09 1.03
N GLU A 111 9.05 -1.31 1.13
CA GLU A 111 9.32 -2.19 -0.01
C GLU A 111 8.03 -2.73 -0.65
N VAL A 112 7.01 -3.02 0.14
CA VAL A 112 5.69 -3.44 -0.36
C VAL A 112 5.11 -2.35 -1.27
N ALA A 113 5.29 -1.07 -0.94
CA ALA A 113 4.80 0.00 -1.80
C ALA A 113 5.51 0.05 -3.18
N PHE A 114 6.77 -0.40 -3.26
CA PHE A 114 7.47 -0.56 -4.55
C PHE A 114 7.11 -1.87 -5.26
N TYR A 115 6.72 -2.90 -4.51
CA TYR A 115 6.20 -4.16 -5.05
C TYR A 115 4.79 -3.96 -5.67
N ASP A 116 3.94 -3.16 -5.03
CA ASP A 116 2.58 -2.85 -5.49
C ASP A 116 2.55 -1.86 -6.68
N ALA A 117 3.57 -1.00 -6.82
CA ALA A 117 3.65 -0.01 -7.90
C ALA A 117 3.55 -0.64 -9.32
N PRO A 118 4.18 -1.80 -9.59
CA PRO A 118 3.94 -2.64 -10.76
C PRO A 118 2.53 -3.24 -10.94
N GLU A 119 1.80 -3.52 -9.85
CA GLU A 119 0.63 -4.41 -9.86
C GLU A 119 -0.63 -3.82 -10.51
N THR A 120 -0.64 -2.53 -10.85
CA THR A 120 -1.77 -1.97 -11.62
C THR A 120 -1.96 -2.59 -13.02
N ASN A 121 -1.12 -3.55 -13.44
CA ASN A 121 -1.33 -4.37 -14.63
C ASN A 121 -0.74 -5.80 -14.48
N ASP A 122 -1.57 -6.75 -14.05
CA ASP A 122 -1.35 -8.22 -13.88
C ASP A 122 -0.26 -8.88 -14.73
N SER A 123 -0.06 -8.45 -15.98
CA SER A 123 0.96 -9.05 -16.85
C SER A 123 2.41 -8.83 -16.42
N ALA A 124 2.73 -7.92 -15.49
CA ALA A 124 4.11 -7.80 -14.99
C ALA A 124 4.47 -8.98 -14.06
N VAL A 125 3.56 -9.36 -13.17
CA VAL A 125 3.70 -10.51 -12.27
C VAL A 125 3.78 -11.81 -13.07
N GLN A 126 2.93 -11.97 -14.08
CA GLN A 126 2.90 -13.17 -14.93
C GLN A 126 4.18 -13.35 -15.76
N VAL A 127 4.86 -12.27 -16.12
CA VAL A 127 6.04 -12.30 -17.00
C VAL A 127 7.35 -12.41 -16.20
N LEU A 128 7.45 -11.74 -15.06
CA LEU A 128 8.70 -11.64 -14.30
C LEU A 128 8.75 -12.60 -13.09
N GLY A 129 7.60 -13.01 -12.58
CA GLY A 129 7.49 -13.79 -11.35
C GLY A 129 7.68 -12.96 -10.09
N GLU A 130 7.18 -13.50 -8.98
CA GLU A 130 7.16 -12.85 -7.66
C GLU A 130 8.56 -12.55 -7.12
N ASP A 131 9.50 -13.50 -7.23
CA ASP A 131 10.88 -13.34 -6.72
C ASP A 131 11.63 -12.20 -7.42
N THR A 132 11.41 -12.03 -8.72
CA THR A 132 12.00 -10.93 -9.49
C THR A 132 11.43 -9.59 -9.06
N LEU A 133 10.11 -9.51 -8.84
CA LEU A 133 9.45 -8.29 -8.37
C LEU A 133 9.91 -7.90 -6.96
N LYS A 134 10.03 -8.86 -6.03
CA LYS A 134 10.63 -8.63 -4.70
C LYS A 134 12.04 -8.06 -4.82
N THR A 135 12.84 -8.63 -5.71
CA THR A 135 14.22 -8.17 -5.95
C THR A 135 14.24 -6.73 -6.50
N ILE A 136 13.37 -6.41 -7.45
CA ILE A 136 13.21 -5.05 -7.99
C ILE A 136 12.81 -4.09 -6.87
N ALA A 137 11.82 -4.44 -6.05
CA ALA A 137 11.33 -3.59 -4.96
C ALA A 137 12.45 -3.24 -3.95
N ARG A 138 13.23 -4.24 -3.53
CA ARG A 138 14.39 -4.05 -2.65
C ARG A 138 15.47 -3.18 -3.29
N GLU A 139 15.83 -3.45 -4.55
CA GLU A 139 16.86 -2.67 -5.25
C GLU A 139 16.42 -1.22 -5.49
N LEU A 140 15.13 -0.99 -5.78
CA LEU A 140 14.55 0.35 -5.89
C LEU A 140 14.63 1.11 -4.57
N MET A 141 14.19 0.49 -3.46
CA MET A 141 14.24 1.10 -2.14
C MET A 141 15.68 1.48 -1.78
N GLU A 142 16.62 0.52 -1.88
CA GLU A 142 18.03 0.78 -1.59
C GLU A 142 18.60 1.91 -2.44
N THR A 143 18.27 1.93 -3.74
CA THR A 143 18.75 2.95 -4.65
C THR A 143 18.22 4.32 -4.27
N ILE A 144 16.93 4.42 -3.93
CA ILE A 144 16.34 5.67 -3.47
C ILE A 144 17.02 6.10 -2.17
N ARG A 145 17.07 5.25 -1.14
CA ARG A 145 17.69 5.58 0.16
C ARG A 145 19.14 6.05 0.04
N LYS A 146 19.94 5.48 -0.89
CA LYS A 146 21.33 5.90 -1.15
C LYS A 146 21.43 7.27 -1.84
N ASN A 147 20.41 7.69 -2.58
CA ASN A 147 20.39 8.91 -3.38
C ASN A 147 19.51 10.01 -2.78
N VAL A 148 18.79 9.74 -1.69
CA VAL A 148 18.07 10.76 -0.92
C VAL A 148 19.07 11.60 -0.16
N THR A 149 19.28 12.83 -0.63
CA THR A 149 20.05 13.86 0.07
C THR A 149 19.12 14.74 0.91
N ILE A 150 19.66 15.40 1.94
CA ILE A 150 18.94 16.38 2.77
C ILE A 150 18.35 17.52 1.89
N ASP A 151 19.00 17.83 0.78
CA ASP A 151 18.55 18.83 -0.20
C ASP A 151 17.56 18.27 -1.24
N TRP A 152 16.44 17.71 -0.76
CA TRP A 152 15.25 17.42 -1.58
C TRP A 152 14.61 18.70 -2.17
N THR A 153 15.06 19.85 -1.68
CA THR A 153 14.69 21.21 -2.06
C THR A 153 14.97 21.55 -3.53
N VAL A 154 15.84 20.80 -4.24
CA VAL A 154 16.11 20.96 -5.68
C VAL A 154 15.30 19.94 -6.51
N ARG A 155 13.97 20.11 -6.45
CA ARG A 155 12.90 19.18 -6.92
C ARG A 155 13.06 18.54 -8.30
N GLU A 156 13.70 19.18 -9.26
CA GLU A 156 13.70 18.71 -10.66
C GLU A 156 14.89 17.79 -10.96
N SER A 157 16.09 18.13 -10.47
CA SER A 157 17.34 17.42 -10.83
C SER A 157 17.44 16.07 -10.14
N VAL A 158 17.08 15.98 -8.86
CA VAL A 158 17.02 14.73 -8.10
C VAL A 158 15.95 13.80 -8.69
N ARG A 159 14.77 14.32 -9.01
CA ARG A 159 13.70 13.54 -9.65
C ARG A 159 14.12 13.02 -11.02
N ALA A 160 14.78 13.84 -11.85
CA ALA A 160 15.32 13.41 -13.13
C ALA A 160 16.40 12.33 -12.97
N HIS A 161 17.26 12.46 -11.96
CA HIS A 161 18.28 11.45 -11.66
C HIS A 161 17.64 10.11 -11.23
N LEU A 162 16.69 10.16 -10.29
CA LEU A 162 15.95 8.98 -9.83
C LEU A 162 15.17 8.32 -10.97
N ARG A 163 14.53 9.08 -11.87
CA ARG A 163 13.89 8.55 -13.09
C ARG A 163 14.84 7.68 -13.90
N VAL A 164 16.07 8.14 -14.12
CA VAL A 164 17.09 7.39 -14.88
C VAL A 164 17.48 6.10 -14.16
N LEU A 165 17.66 6.15 -12.83
CA LEU A 165 18.01 4.99 -12.02
C LEU A 165 16.90 3.93 -12.00
N VAL A 166 15.66 4.35 -11.71
CA VAL A 166 14.48 3.47 -11.71
C VAL A 166 14.30 2.82 -13.07
N LYS A 167 14.39 3.59 -14.16
CA LYS A 167 14.29 3.07 -15.53
C LYS A 167 15.40 2.05 -15.85
N ARG A 168 16.62 2.26 -15.33
CA ARG A 168 17.73 1.31 -15.50
C ARG A 168 17.46 -0.01 -14.77
N ILE A 169 16.95 0.06 -13.53
CA ILE A 169 16.59 -1.12 -12.73
C ILE A 169 15.48 -1.92 -13.43
N LEU A 170 14.39 -1.26 -13.82
CA LEU A 170 13.29 -1.93 -14.53
C LEU A 170 13.76 -2.63 -15.82
N ARG A 171 14.65 -2.00 -16.59
CA ARG A 171 15.24 -2.62 -17.79
C ARG A 171 16.15 -3.80 -17.49
N LYS A 172 16.96 -3.72 -16.43
CA LYS A 172 17.88 -4.78 -16.00
C LYS A 172 17.14 -6.09 -15.73
N TYR A 173 15.94 -6.00 -15.16
CA TYR A 173 15.10 -7.16 -14.85
C TYR A 173 14.06 -7.51 -15.92
N GLY A 174 14.13 -6.90 -17.11
CA GLY A 174 13.25 -7.25 -18.22
C GLY A 174 11.81 -6.73 -18.09
N TYR A 175 11.58 -5.67 -17.30
CA TYR A 175 10.24 -5.13 -17.08
C TYR A 175 9.61 -4.64 -18.39
N PRO A 176 8.34 -4.98 -18.68
CA PRO A 176 7.68 -4.64 -19.95
C PRO A 176 7.71 -3.13 -20.26
N PRO A 177 8.20 -2.71 -21.45
CA PRO A 177 8.44 -1.30 -21.76
C PRO A 177 7.16 -0.46 -21.82
N ASP A 178 6.03 -1.07 -22.16
CA ASP A 178 4.68 -0.49 -22.14
C ASP A 178 4.25 -0.06 -20.74
N LYS A 179 4.79 -0.71 -19.70
CA LYS A 179 4.43 -0.46 -18.29
C LYS A 179 5.50 0.29 -17.50
N GLN A 180 6.70 0.47 -18.07
CA GLN A 180 7.82 1.12 -17.39
C GLN A 180 7.50 2.56 -16.94
N GLU A 181 6.82 3.35 -17.78
CA GLU A 181 6.59 4.77 -17.48
C GLU A 181 5.66 4.93 -16.26
N ARG A 182 4.57 4.17 -16.19
CA ARG A 182 3.61 4.21 -15.07
C ARG A 182 4.24 3.67 -13.78
N ALA A 183 4.95 2.55 -13.85
CA ALA A 183 5.65 1.98 -12.71
C ALA A 183 6.72 2.96 -12.17
N MET A 184 7.45 3.61 -13.07
CA MET A 184 8.44 4.64 -12.71
C MET A 184 7.78 5.85 -12.04
N GLN A 185 6.70 6.40 -12.61
CA GLN A 185 6.01 7.55 -12.01
C GLN A 185 5.51 7.23 -10.61
N THR A 186 4.92 6.04 -10.45
CA THR A 186 4.41 5.56 -9.17
C THR A 186 5.54 5.36 -8.14
N ALA A 187 6.66 4.77 -8.56
CA ALA A 187 7.83 4.60 -7.70
C ALA A 187 8.44 5.95 -7.26
N LEU A 188 8.43 6.97 -8.10
CA LEU A 188 8.93 8.31 -7.74
C LEU A 188 8.03 9.02 -6.76
N GLU A 189 6.72 8.91 -6.96
CA GLU A 189 5.74 9.44 -6.03
C GLU A 189 5.85 8.75 -4.66
N GLN A 190 6.06 7.43 -4.67
CA GLN A 190 6.30 6.68 -3.45
C GLN A 190 7.62 7.07 -2.78
N ALA A 191 8.68 7.30 -3.57
CA ALA A 191 9.94 7.83 -3.06
C ALA A 191 9.72 9.20 -2.39
N GLU A 192 8.99 10.11 -3.05
CA GLU A 192 8.68 11.45 -2.54
C GLU A 192 7.99 11.42 -1.18
N LEU A 193 7.06 10.49 -0.99
CA LEU A 193 6.37 10.29 0.28
C LEU A 193 7.33 9.85 1.39
N LEU A 194 8.09 8.77 1.14
CA LEU A 194 9.02 8.21 2.13
C LEU A 194 10.14 9.18 2.50
N CYS A 195 10.58 10.01 1.55
CA CYS A 195 11.60 11.03 1.81
C CYS A 195 11.13 12.10 2.80
N GLN A 196 9.84 12.48 2.76
CA GLN A 196 9.29 13.44 3.74
C GLN A 196 9.36 12.88 5.15
N ASP A 197 9.10 11.58 5.30
CA ASP A 197 9.17 10.88 6.59
C ASP A 197 10.62 10.67 7.07
N TRP A 198 11.59 10.47 6.16
CA TRP A 198 13.01 10.27 6.52
C TRP A 198 13.75 11.56 6.87
N VAL A 199 13.27 12.71 6.39
CA VAL A 199 13.90 14.02 6.61
C VAL A 199 13.25 14.79 7.78
N ALA A 200 12.04 14.39 8.21
CA ALA A 200 11.30 14.95 9.34
C ALA A 200 11.83 14.47 10.71
#